data_AF-A0A9D6IHR9-F1
#
_entry.id   AF-A0A9D6IHR9-F1
#
_cell.length_a   1.000
_cell.length_b   1.000
_cell.length_c   1.000
_cell.angle_alpha   90.00
_cell.angle_beta   90.00
_cell.angle_gamma   90.00
#
_symmetry.space_group_name_H-M   'P 1'
#
loop_
_entity.id
_entity.type
_entity.pdbx_description
1 polymer ?
#
loop_
_entity_poly.entity_id
_entity_poly.type
_entity_poly.pdbx_seq_one_letter_code
_entity_poly.pdbx_strand_id
1 'polypeptide(L)'
;MLTTSLYVLSAFSMEHTSEWVKTQMSWFAPWKDRWTQWQQARAARREARQIAKKQSKTSGVERIPTPTGPVLLSRPFEQKLAENQMRPESIEIPVRVPVSSTTPARIRSMSLAATPINQRISQPYKLPSTALLLPSEGPQAHAVEDLKRMAGILISKCEEFDVHGTVTQINPGPVVTTYEFKPEAGVKYNKITNLVDDLCLALEAESILIERIPGKSTVGIEVPNPQRETIVLREIIESESFTSPRSPLTVALGKEINGRIRVAELASMPHLLIAGSTGSGKSVTINSLLISILYKATPDDVKLILVDP
;
A
#
# COMPACT_ATOMS: atom_id res chain seq x y z
N MET A 1 -54.95 15.93 32.63
CA MET A 1 -53.86 16.86 32.25
C MET A 1 -53.24 16.39 30.94
N LEU A 2 -53.95 16.61 29.83
CA LEU A 2 -53.59 16.19 28.47
C LEU A 2 -53.37 17.40 27.53
N THR A 3 -53.26 18.60 28.12
CA THR A 3 -53.15 19.89 27.38
C THR A 3 -51.77 20.53 27.50
N THR A 4 -50.84 19.95 28.27
CA THR A 4 -49.45 20.43 28.36
C THR A 4 -48.52 19.81 27.32
N SER A 5 -49.04 18.93 26.44
CA SER A 5 -48.29 18.29 25.36
C SER A 5 -48.30 19.05 24.02
N LEU A 6 -48.81 20.28 23.96
CA LEU A 6 -48.99 21.00 22.68
C LEU A 6 -48.36 22.41 22.63
N TYR A 7 -47.38 22.71 23.48
CA TYR A 7 -46.76 24.05 23.50
C TYR A 7 -45.22 24.10 23.58
N VAL A 8 -44.52 22.96 23.54
CA VAL A 8 -43.05 22.93 23.59
C VAL A 8 -42.44 22.44 22.26
N LEU A 9 -43.16 22.67 21.15
CA LEU A 9 -42.72 22.33 19.79
C LEU A 9 -42.44 23.55 18.90
N SER A 10 -42.36 24.76 19.46
CA SER A 10 -42.12 25.96 18.65
C SER A 10 -41.37 27.06 19.40
N ALA A 11 -40.11 26.83 19.73
CA ALA A 11 -39.09 27.90 19.90
C ALA A 11 -37.72 27.29 20.23
N PHE A 12 -37.14 26.51 19.32
CA PHE A 12 -35.68 26.33 19.33
C PHE A 12 -35.10 27.38 18.37
N SER A 13 -34.69 28.49 18.99
CA SER A 13 -34.21 29.71 18.37
C SER A 13 -33.03 29.45 17.41
N MET A 14 -33.17 29.97 16.19
CA MET A 14 -32.14 30.05 15.14
C MET A 14 -31.07 31.12 15.42
N GLU A 15 -30.87 31.58 16.66
CA GLU A 15 -29.81 32.55 16.95
C GLU A 15 -28.48 31.89 17.34
N HIS A 16 -28.50 30.67 17.89
CA HIS A 16 -27.28 29.98 18.35
C HIS A 16 -26.49 29.23 17.27
N THR A 17 -27.04 29.05 16.07
CA THR A 17 -26.35 28.34 14.98
C THR A 17 -25.34 29.23 14.25
N SER A 18 -25.53 30.55 14.25
CA SER A 18 -24.66 31.47 13.54
C SER A 18 -23.31 31.70 14.25
N GLU A 19 -23.28 31.63 15.59
CA GLU A 19 -22.04 31.73 16.36
C GLU A 19 -21.24 30.43 16.30
N TRP A 20 -21.90 29.27 16.43
CA TRP A 20 -21.25 27.95 16.37
C TRP A 20 -20.53 27.70 15.03
N VAL A 21 -21.18 28.02 13.90
CA VAL A 21 -20.59 27.89 12.56
C VAL A 21 -19.40 28.82 12.35
N LYS A 22 -19.44 30.05 12.90
CA LYS A 22 -18.31 30.99 12.83
C LYS A 22 -17.11 30.51 13.64
N THR A 23 -17.32 29.91 14.82
CA THR A 23 -16.23 29.31 15.61
C THR A 23 -15.62 28.07 14.95
N GLN A 24 -16.42 27.19 14.32
CA GLN A 24 -15.90 26.00 13.65
C GLN A 24 -15.18 26.30 12.32
N MET A 25 -15.61 27.32 11.57
CA MET A 25 -14.93 27.73 10.34
C MET A 25 -13.70 28.63 10.56
N SER A 26 -13.46 29.12 11.78
CA SER A 26 -12.28 29.94 12.10
C SER A 26 -10.94 29.21 11.90
N TRP A 27 -10.93 27.87 11.91
CA TRP A 27 -9.75 27.06 11.61
C TRP A 27 -9.35 27.06 10.11
N PHE A 28 -10.27 27.36 9.19
CA PHE A 28 -9.96 27.41 7.76
C PHE A 28 -9.24 28.68 7.31
N ALA A 29 -9.41 29.80 8.02
CA ALA A 29 -8.77 31.07 7.71
C ALA A 29 -7.23 30.97 7.65
N PRO A 30 -6.53 30.45 8.68
CA PRO A 30 -5.07 30.31 8.64
C PRO A 30 -4.59 29.31 7.59
N TRP A 31 -5.43 28.36 7.13
CA TRP A 31 -5.05 27.41 6.08
C TRP A 31 -5.03 28.05 4.70
N LYS A 32 -6.00 28.92 4.40
CA LYS A 32 -6.05 29.69 3.15
C LYS A 32 -4.86 30.65 3.02
N ASP A 33 -4.49 31.30 4.11
CA ASP A 33 -3.35 32.22 4.14
C ASP A 33 -2.01 31.49 4.00
N ARG A 34 -1.87 30.30 4.60
CA ARG A 34 -0.68 29.45 4.39
C ARG A 34 -0.58 28.94 2.96
N TRP A 35 -1.71 28.67 2.30
CA TRP A 35 -1.75 28.24 0.90
C TRP A 35 -1.32 29.37 -0.05
N THR A 36 -1.81 30.59 0.16
CA THR A 36 -1.43 31.76 -0.66
C THR A 36 0.04 32.13 -0.44
N GLN A 37 0.52 32.11 0.80
CA GLN A 37 1.95 32.31 1.11
C GLN A 37 2.84 31.26 0.45
N TRP A 38 2.42 29.99 0.43
CA TRP A 38 3.16 28.93 -0.25
C TRP A 38 3.16 29.09 -1.78
N GLN A 39 2.05 29.54 -2.38
CA GLN A 39 2.00 29.85 -3.82
C GLN A 39 2.94 31.02 -4.17
N GLN A 40 2.94 32.09 -3.38
CA GLN A 40 3.82 33.24 -3.57
C GLN A 40 5.30 32.87 -3.38
N ALA A 41 5.63 32.07 -2.36
CA ALA A 41 7.00 31.57 -2.14
C ALA A 41 7.50 30.68 -3.30
N ARG A 42 6.61 29.91 -3.93
CA ARG A 42 6.94 29.13 -5.14
C ARG A 42 7.18 30.01 -6.36
N ALA A 43 6.39 31.06 -6.55
CA ALA A 43 6.59 32.03 -7.64
C ALA A 43 7.95 32.75 -7.48
N ALA A 44 8.27 33.25 -6.29
CA ALA A 44 9.54 33.90 -5.98
C ALA A 44 10.76 32.97 -6.21
N ARG A 45 10.65 31.69 -5.84
CA ARG A 45 11.71 30.68 -6.12
C ARG A 45 11.93 30.44 -7.61
N ARG A 46 10.89 30.53 -8.45
CA ARG A 46 11.01 30.38 -9.91
C ARG A 46 11.69 31.60 -10.53
N GLU A 47 11.32 32.80 -10.09
CA GLU A 47 11.96 34.05 -10.54
C GLU A 47 13.43 34.10 -10.12
N ALA A 48 13.75 33.74 -8.87
CA ALA A 48 15.14 33.67 -8.40
C ALA A 48 15.99 32.69 -9.22
N ARG A 49 15.45 31.52 -9.60
CA ARG A 49 16.14 30.57 -10.49
C ARG A 49 16.33 31.11 -11.90
N GLN A 50 15.40 31.91 -12.43
CA GLN A 50 15.56 32.54 -13.74
C GLN A 50 16.59 33.66 -13.72
N ILE A 51 16.65 34.46 -12.64
CA ILE A 51 17.66 35.50 -12.45
C ILE A 51 19.06 34.87 -12.32
N ALA A 52 19.20 33.81 -11.52
CA ALA A 52 20.46 33.08 -11.40
C ALA A 52 20.93 32.47 -12.73
N LYS A 53 20.00 31.93 -13.54
CA LYS A 53 20.29 31.37 -14.87
C LYS A 53 20.61 32.44 -15.92
N LYS A 54 20.13 33.68 -15.74
CA LYS A 54 20.50 34.84 -16.56
C LYS A 54 21.87 35.39 -16.14
N GLN A 55 22.15 35.49 -14.85
CA GLN A 55 23.46 35.90 -14.32
C GLN A 55 24.57 34.92 -14.71
N SER A 56 24.31 33.61 -14.69
CA SER A 56 25.27 32.60 -15.17
C SER A 56 25.52 32.64 -16.67
N LYS A 57 24.66 33.32 -17.46
CA LYS A 57 24.84 33.52 -18.91
C LYS A 57 25.55 34.83 -19.24
N THR A 58 25.56 35.81 -18.34
CA THR A 58 26.21 37.11 -18.56
C THR A 58 27.62 37.21 -17.96
N SER A 59 28.03 36.31 -17.06
CA SER A 59 29.40 36.24 -16.55
C SER A 59 30.20 35.08 -17.17
N GLY A 60 30.95 35.36 -18.24
CA GLY A 60 31.84 34.38 -18.88
C GLY A 60 32.72 34.97 -20.00
N VAL A 61 33.70 35.79 -19.62
CA VAL A 61 34.94 36.19 -20.36
C VAL A 61 36.08 35.77 -19.40
N GLU A 62 37.24 35.18 -19.70
CA GLU A 62 38.21 35.24 -20.80
C GLU A 62 39.21 34.06 -20.61
N ARG A 63 39.82 33.51 -21.67
CA ARG A 63 41.08 32.72 -21.57
C ARG A 63 42.06 33.16 -22.66
N ILE A 64 43.29 33.44 -22.24
CA ILE A 64 44.46 33.98 -22.98
C ILE A 64 45.05 32.93 -23.96
N PRO A 65 45.79 33.33 -25.05
CA PRO A 65 45.92 32.51 -26.27
C PRO A 65 47.31 31.90 -26.60
N THR A 66 47.28 30.87 -27.48
CA THR A 66 48.23 30.47 -28.58
C THR A 66 49.65 29.92 -28.29
N PRO A 67 50.38 29.26 -29.26
CA PRO A 67 50.09 28.95 -30.69
C PRO A 67 50.52 27.55 -31.27
N THR A 68 50.16 27.34 -32.56
CA THR A 68 50.83 26.58 -33.68
C THR A 68 50.99 25.04 -33.60
N GLY A 69 50.45 24.24 -34.53
CA GLY A 69 50.77 24.16 -35.98
C GLY A 69 49.93 23.09 -36.73
N PRO A 70 50.12 22.86 -38.04
CA PRO A 70 49.01 22.79 -39.02
C PRO A 70 48.79 21.42 -39.70
N VAL A 71 47.68 21.25 -40.45
CA VAL A 71 47.68 20.96 -41.91
C VAL A 71 46.37 20.32 -42.46
N LEU A 72 45.82 21.01 -43.47
CA LEU A 72 45.07 20.64 -44.69
C LEU A 72 43.71 19.90 -44.67
N LEU A 73 42.72 20.68 -45.14
CA LEU A 73 41.50 20.27 -45.82
C LEU A 73 41.77 19.80 -47.26
N SER A 74 41.13 18.70 -47.66
CA SER A 74 40.63 18.51 -49.04
C SER A 74 39.34 17.68 -49.04
N ARG A 75 38.32 18.21 -49.74
CA ARG A 75 37.12 17.54 -50.28
C ARG A 75 37.34 17.31 -51.79
N PRO A 76 36.41 16.76 -52.62
CA PRO A 76 35.23 15.90 -52.38
C PRO A 76 35.21 14.66 -53.32
N PHE A 77 34.29 13.71 -53.11
CA PHE A 77 33.77 12.88 -54.21
C PHE A 77 32.28 12.58 -54.02
N GLU A 78 31.48 13.00 -55.00
CA GLU A 78 30.07 12.65 -55.17
C GLU A 78 29.94 11.22 -55.71
N GLN A 79 28.97 10.45 -55.22
CA GLN A 79 28.34 9.43 -56.05
C GLN A 79 26.85 9.27 -55.73
N LYS A 80 26.07 9.27 -56.82
CA LYS A 80 24.62 9.34 -56.92
C LYS A 80 23.90 8.02 -56.59
N LEU A 81 22.68 8.20 -56.07
CA LEU A 81 21.43 7.48 -56.29
C LEU A 81 21.46 5.97 -56.64
N ALA A 82 20.89 5.17 -55.74
CA ALA A 82 19.91 4.14 -56.09
C ALA A 82 18.89 4.04 -54.94
N GLU A 83 17.70 4.57 -55.18
CA GLU A 83 16.55 4.58 -54.29
C GLU A 83 15.82 3.24 -54.43
N ASN A 84 15.91 2.37 -53.43
CA ASN A 84 15.19 1.10 -53.41
C ASN A 84 14.06 1.16 -52.39
N GLN A 85 12.85 1.30 -52.92
CA GLN A 85 11.59 1.32 -52.18
C GLN A 85 11.29 -0.08 -51.64
N MET A 86 11.22 -0.23 -50.32
CA MET A 86 10.52 -1.35 -49.68
C MET A 86 9.41 -0.81 -48.80
N ARG A 87 8.18 -1.15 -49.19
CA ARG A 87 6.94 -0.88 -48.46
C ARG A 87 6.91 -1.74 -47.18
N PRO A 88 6.43 -1.23 -46.04
CA PRO A 88 6.08 -2.11 -44.93
C PRO A 88 4.74 -2.79 -45.23
N GLU A 89 4.76 -4.12 -45.33
CA GLU A 89 3.57 -4.96 -45.27
C GLU A 89 2.89 -4.81 -43.90
N SER A 90 1.60 -4.53 -43.92
CA SER A 90 0.74 -4.49 -42.75
C SER A 90 0.29 -5.91 -42.43
N ILE A 91 0.58 -6.37 -41.21
CA ILE A 91 0.08 -7.63 -40.68
C ILE A 91 -1.32 -7.35 -40.13
N GLU A 92 -2.34 -7.87 -40.82
CA GLU A 92 -3.74 -7.79 -40.40
C GLU A 92 -4.00 -8.76 -39.23
N ILE A 93 -4.44 -8.20 -38.09
CA ILE A 93 -4.95 -8.96 -36.95
C ILE A 93 -6.48 -9.02 -37.11
N PRO A 94 -7.12 -10.20 -37.23
CA PRO A 94 -8.56 -10.26 -37.45
C PRO A 94 -9.34 -9.93 -36.16
N VAL A 95 -10.03 -8.79 -36.18
CA VAL A 95 -11.03 -8.39 -35.18
C VAL A 95 -12.33 -9.16 -35.46
N ARG A 96 -12.76 -10.01 -34.52
CA ARG A 96 -14.11 -10.59 -34.55
C ARG A 96 -15.11 -9.60 -33.98
N VAL A 97 -15.92 -9.02 -34.86
CA VAL A 97 -17.14 -8.27 -34.49
C VAL A 97 -18.29 -9.29 -34.38
N PRO A 98 -19.07 -9.33 -33.28
CA PRO A 98 -20.27 -10.14 -33.25
C PRO A 98 -21.37 -9.45 -34.07
N VAL A 99 -21.83 -10.16 -35.10
CA VAL A 99 -22.88 -9.74 -36.01
C VAL A 99 -24.24 -9.83 -35.33
N SER A 100 -24.98 -8.73 -35.37
CA SER A 100 -26.41 -8.65 -35.08
C SER A 100 -27.21 -9.46 -36.10
N SER A 101 -27.99 -10.43 -35.65
CA SER A 101 -29.10 -10.98 -36.42
C SER A 101 -30.40 -10.87 -35.63
N THR A 102 -31.30 -10.08 -36.20
CA THR A 102 -32.67 -9.81 -35.78
C THR A 102 -33.59 -10.88 -36.35
N THR A 103 -34.38 -11.57 -35.52
CA THR A 103 -35.71 -12.09 -35.92
C THR A 103 -36.58 -12.22 -34.65
N PRO A 104 -37.87 -11.84 -34.66
CA PRO A 104 -38.61 -11.52 -33.45
C PRO A 104 -39.27 -12.75 -32.84
N ALA A 105 -38.82 -13.16 -31.65
CA ALA A 105 -39.52 -14.14 -30.83
C ALA A 105 -40.57 -13.42 -29.95
N ARG A 106 -41.82 -13.55 -30.38
CA ARG A 106 -43.09 -13.43 -29.64
C ARG A 106 -42.96 -13.19 -28.11
N ILE A 107 -43.29 -11.96 -27.70
CA ILE A 107 -43.49 -11.57 -26.30
C ILE A 107 -44.62 -12.42 -25.72
N ARG A 108 -44.28 -13.35 -24.83
CA ARG A 108 -45.24 -13.97 -23.91
C ARG A 108 -45.13 -13.18 -22.60
N SER A 109 -46.14 -12.37 -22.32
CA SER A 109 -46.30 -11.62 -21.08
C SER A 109 -46.35 -12.58 -19.89
N MET A 110 -45.20 -12.84 -19.29
CA MET A 110 -45.15 -13.43 -17.96
C MET A 110 -45.26 -12.30 -16.96
N SER A 111 -46.45 -12.19 -16.38
CA SER A 111 -46.73 -11.40 -15.19
C SER A 111 -45.64 -11.65 -14.14
N LEU A 112 -44.85 -10.61 -13.86
CA LEU A 112 -43.97 -10.56 -12.70
C LEU A 112 -44.86 -10.42 -11.46
N ALA A 113 -45.45 -11.53 -11.02
CA ALA A 113 -45.92 -11.64 -9.66
C ALA A 113 -44.68 -11.59 -8.76
N ALA A 114 -44.41 -10.41 -8.20
CA ALA A 114 -43.45 -10.24 -7.12
C ALA A 114 -43.81 -11.23 -6.01
N THR A 115 -43.07 -12.33 -5.93
CA THR A 115 -43.22 -13.29 -4.85
C THR A 115 -42.59 -12.62 -3.63
N PRO A 116 -43.34 -12.37 -2.54
CA PRO A 116 -42.72 -11.91 -1.32
C PRO A 116 -41.77 -13.01 -0.86
N ILE A 117 -40.46 -12.76 -0.94
CA ILE A 117 -39.43 -13.56 -0.27
C ILE A 117 -39.59 -13.25 1.23
N ASN A 118 -40.61 -13.82 1.83
CA ASN A 118 -40.82 -13.79 3.28
C ASN A 118 -41.29 -15.17 3.73
N GLN A 119 -40.59 -16.20 3.28
CA GLN A 119 -40.47 -17.41 4.08
C GLN A 119 -39.30 -17.17 5.03
N ARG A 120 -39.62 -16.63 6.21
CA ARG A 120 -38.71 -16.71 7.36
C ARG A 120 -38.44 -18.19 7.61
N ILE A 121 -37.30 -18.67 7.12
CA ILE A 121 -36.75 -19.95 7.53
C ILE A 121 -36.51 -19.82 9.03
N SER A 122 -37.43 -20.36 9.83
CA SER A 122 -37.37 -20.36 11.29
C SER A 122 -36.37 -21.39 11.81
N GLN A 123 -35.25 -21.57 11.11
CA GLN A 123 -34.15 -22.36 11.62
C GLN A 123 -33.17 -21.43 12.33
N PRO A 124 -32.69 -21.79 13.54
CA PRO A 124 -31.69 -21.00 14.24
C PRO A 124 -30.45 -20.88 13.36
N TYR A 125 -29.95 -19.67 13.20
CA TYR A 125 -28.74 -19.42 12.41
C TYR A 125 -27.57 -20.19 13.03
N LYS A 126 -26.95 -21.07 12.24
CA LYS A 126 -25.78 -21.84 12.65
C LYS A 126 -24.54 -21.23 12.01
N LEU A 127 -23.53 -20.96 12.85
CA LEU A 127 -22.23 -20.48 12.38
C LEU A 127 -21.59 -21.49 11.40
N PRO A 128 -20.85 -21.01 10.38
CA PRO A 128 -20.18 -21.87 9.41
C PRO A 128 -19.11 -22.75 10.07
N SER A 129 -18.87 -23.93 9.49
CA SER A 129 -17.78 -24.81 9.92
C SER A 129 -16.45 -24.39 9.29
N THR A 130 -15.35 -24.42 10.06
CA THR A 130 -14.01 -24.11 9.58
C THR A 130 -13.51 -25.07 8.49
N ALA A 131 -14.19 -26.21 8.31
CA ALA A 131 -13.95 -27.14 7.19
C ALA A 131 -14.19 -26.50 5.80
N LEU A 132 -14.91 -25.38 5.72
CA LEU A 132 -15.07 -24.60 4.49
C LEU A 132 -13.80 -23.81 4.10
N LEU A 133 -12.83 -23.70 5.01
CA LEU A 133 -11.58 -23.01 4.80
C LEU A 133 -10.43 -23.99 4.55
N LEU A 134 -9.47 -23.55 3.74
CA LEU A 134 -8.27 -24.33 3.44
C LEU A 134 -7.41 -24.52 4.70
N PRO A 135 -6.91 -25.74 4.96
CA PRO A 135 -6.01 -26.01 6.07
C PRO A 135 -4.65 -25.33 5.86
N SER A 136 -3.93 -25.10 6.95
CA SER A 136 -2.55 -24.63 6.93
C SER A 136 -1.61 -25.81 6.69
N GLU A 137 -0.56 -25.60 5.89
CA GLU A 137 0.53 -26.59 5.71
C GLU A 137 1.51 -26.59 6.89
N GLY A 138 1.32 -25.68 7.86
CA GLY A 138 2.17 -25.54 9.03
C GLY A 138 3.41 -24.68 8.77
N PRO A 139 4.18 -24.39 9.83
CA PRO A 139 5.36 -23.54 9.73
C PRO A 139 6.44 -24.21 8.88
N GLN A 140 7.02 -23.44 7.96
CA GLN A 140 8.16 -23.93 7.18
C GLN A 140 9.46 -23.82 7.98
N ALA A 141 10.26 -24.90 7.94
CA ALA A 141 11.56 -24.93 8.59
C ALA A 141 12.61 -24.23 7.73
N HIS A 142 13.28 -23.23 8.29
CA HIS A 142 14.42 -22.56 7.64
C HIS A 142 15.71 -23.31 7.98
N ALA A 143 16.55 -23.56 6.98
CA ALA A 143 17.87 -24.13 7.19
C ALA A 143 18.76 -23.12 7.92
N VAL A 144 19.24 -23.48 9.11
CA VAL A 144 20.07 -22.60 9.96
C VAL A 144 21.33 -22.13 9.25
N GLU A 145 21.91 -22.98 8.39
CA GLU A 145 23.10 -22.66 7.61
C GLU A 145 22.85 -21.54 6.60
N ASP A 146 21.69 -21.55 5.93
CA ASP A 146 21.32 -20.51 4.98
C ASP A 146 21.10 -19.16 5.65
N LEU A 147 20.45 -19.16 6.81
CA LEU A 147 20.27 -17.96 7.61
C LEU A 147 21.61 -17.34 8.03
N LYS A 148 22.57 -18.16 8.47
CA LYS A 148 23.91 -17.69 8.83
C LYS A 148 24.69 -17.19 7.62
N ARG A 149 24.60 -17.88 6.48
CA ARG A 149 25.21 -17.46 5.22
C ARG A 149 24.69 -16.09 4.80
N MET A 150 23.37 -15.90 4.84
CA MET A 150 22.74 -14.63 4.53
C MET A 150 23.19 -13.50 5.48
N ALA A 151 23.29 -13.79 6.79
CA ALA A 151 23.83 -12.83 7.76
C ALA A 151 25.29 -12.45 7.44
N GLY A 152 26.12 -13.39 7.00
CA GLY A 152 27.50 -13.12 6.57
C GLY A 152 27.56 -12.20 5.35
N ILE A 153 26.72 -12.43 4.34
CA ILE A 153 26.62 -11.57 3.15
C ILE A 153 26.17 -10.16 3.54
N LEU A 154 25.18 -10.05 4.43
CA LEU A 154 24.70 -8.78 4.95
C LEU A 154 25.81 -7.99 5.64
N ILE A 155 26.57 -8.63 6.55
CA ILE A 155 27.69 -7.98 7.24
C ILE A 155 28.75 -7.52 6.25
N SER A 156 29.20 -8.41 5.36
CA SER A 156 30.19 -8.10 4.33
C SER A 156 29.75 -6.91 3.47
N LYS A 157 28.47 -6.86 3.09
CA LYS A 157 27.97 -5.76 2.26
C LYS A 157 27.89 -4.44 3.03
N CYS A 158 27.49 -4.47 4.29
CA CYS A 158 27.53 -3.28 5.14
C CYS A 158 28.96 -2.74 5.28
N GLU A 159 29.95 -3.62 5.47
CA GLU A 159 31.37 -3.24 5.57
C GLU A 159 31.89 -2.56 4.29
N GLU A 160 31.50 -3.03 3.10
CA GLU A 160 31.86 -2.40 1.82
C GLU A 160 31.42 -0.93 1.72
N PHE A 161 30.35 -0.56 2.42
CA PHE A 161 29.86 0.83 2.49
C PHE A 161 30.30 1.57 3.76
N ASP A 162 31.34 1.07 4.43
CA ASP A 162 31.91 1.66 5.65
C ASP A 162 30.86 1.72 6.79
N VAL A 163 29.95 0.75 6.82
CA VAL A 163 28.98 0.51 7.90
C VAL A 163 29.42 -0.74 8.65
N HIS A 164 30.32 -0.54 9.61
CA HIS A 164 30.83 -1.62 10.44
C HIS A 164 29.83 -2.00 11.54
N GLY A 165 29.69 -3.29 11.80
CA GLY A 165 28.77 -3.83 12.80
C GLY A 165 28.64 -5.34 12.71
N THR A 166 27.81 -5.90 13.58
CA THR A 166 27.63 -7.36 13.69
C THR A 166 26.17 -7.73 13.82
N VAL A 167 25.77 -8.88 13.26
CA VAL A 167 24.44 -9.44 13.50
C VAL A 167 24.46 -10.16 14.85
N THR A 168 23.62 -9.69 15.77
CA THR A 168 23.53 -10.21 17.14
C THR A 168 22.52 -11.34 17.27
N GLN A 169 21.45 -11.29 16.49
CA GLN A 169 20.36 -12.26 16.54
C GLN A 169 19.68 -12.37 15.18
N ILE A 170 19.20 -13.58 14.85
CA ILE A 170 18.43 -13.86 13.63
C ILE A 170 17.08 -14.41 14.06
N ASN A 171 16.00 -13.75 13.65
CA ASN A 171 14.63 -14.12 13.97
C ASN A 171 13.89 -14.46 12.68
N PRO A 172 13.83 -15.76 12.29
CA PRO A 172 13.09 -16.16 11.11
C PRO A 172 11.58 -16.04 11.35
N GLY A 173 10.89 -15.38 10.43
CA GLY A 173 9.42 -15.27 10.39
C GLY A 173 8.81 -16.07 9.24
N PRO A 174 7.46 -16.03 9.09
CA PRO A 174 6.76 -16.74 8.02
C PRO A 174 7.05 -16.15 6.62
N VAL A 175 7.14 -14.82 6.52
CA VAL A 175 7.30 -14.11 5.23
C VAL A 175 8.67 -13.44 5.10
N VAL A 176 9.18 -12.90 6.21
CA VAL A 176 10.46 -12.18 6.28
C VAL A 176 11.28 -12.73 7.44
N THR A 177 12.60 -12.57 7.37
CA THR A 177 13.52 -12.84 8.48
C THR A 177 14.13 -11.52 8.95
N THR A 178 14.08 -11.28 10.26
CA THR A 178 14.68 -10.10 10.87
C THR A 178 16.10 -10.41 11.35
N TYR A 179 17.08 -9.71 10.79
CA TYR A 179 18.47 -9.73 11.23
C TYR A 179 18.70 -8.53 12.16
N GLU A 180 18.99 -8.80 13.44
CA GLU A 180 19.29 -7.75 14.42
C GLU A 180 20.75 -7.30 14.28
N PHE A 181 20.96 -6.22 13.53
CA PHE A 181 22.26 -5.63 13.28
C PHE A 181 22.63 -4.61 14.37
N LYS A 182 23.78 -4.81 15.01
CA LYS A 182 24.38 -3.88 15.97
C LYS A 182 25.48 -3.09 15.27
N PRO A 183 25.26 -1.81 14.92
CA PRO A 183 26.30 -0.98 14.35
C PRO A 183 27.40 -0.67 15.38
N GLU A 184 28.62 -0.45 14.90
CA GLU A 184 29.72 0.03 15.73
C GLU A 184 29.53 1.49 16.17
N ALA A 185 30.29 1.87 17.20
CA ALA A 185 30.27 3.24 17.70
C ALA A 185 30.68 4.23 16.59
N GLY A 186 29.87 5.28 16.41
CA GLY A 186 30.12 6.32 15.40
C GLY A 186 29.36 6.13 14.08
N VAL A 187 28.79 4.95 13.82
CA VAL A 187 27.92 4.72 12.66
C VAL A 187 26.57 5.41 12.89
N LYS A 188 26.20 6.31 11.98
CA LYS A 188 24.92 7.03 12.05
C LYS A 188 23.79 6.16 11.50
N TYR A 189 22.64 6.17 12.17
CA TYR A 189 21.43 5.46 11.70
C TYR A 189 21.08 5.75 10.23
N ASN A 190 21.13 7.02 9.82
CA ASN A 190 20.81 7.41 8.45
C ASN A 190 21.73 6.77 7.42
N LYS A 191 22.98 6.45 7.78
CA LYS A 191 23.92 5.77 6.88
C LYS A 191 23.41 4.36 6.58
N ILE A 192 22.90 3.66 7.60
CA ILE A 192 22.35 2.30 7.48
C ILE A 192 21.05 2.31 6.68
N THR A 193 20.12 3.22 6.97
CA THR A 193 18.83 3.30 6.25
C THR A 193 18.99 3.68 4.78
N ASN A 194 20.09 4.34 4.40
CA ASN A 194 20.37 4.67 3.01
C ASN A 194 20.90 3.48 2.21
N LEU A 195 21.30 2.38 2.87
CA LEU A 195 21.79 1.16 2.21
C LEU A 195 20.67 0.23 1.75
N VAL A 196 19.39 0.59 1.94
CA VAL A 196 18.26 -0.30 1.60
C VAL A 196 18.35 -0.82 0.17
N ASP A 197 18.55 0.06 -0.81
CA ASP A 197 18.59 -0.34 -2.23
C ASP A 197 19.83 -1.18 -2.55
N ASP A 198 20.98 -0.84 -1.96
CA ASP A 198 22.24 -1.57 -2.16
C ASP A 198 22.19 -2.96 -1.51
N LEU A 199 21.57 -3.09 -0.35
CA LEU A 199 21.35 -4.36 0.33
C LEU A 199 20.32 -5.22 -0.41
N CYS A 200 19.27 -4.62 -0.99
CA CYS A 200 18.32 -5.35 -1.83
C CYS A 200 19.04 -6.02 -3.01
N LEU A 201 19.95 -5.28 -3.67
CA LEU A 201 20.74 -5.80 -4.78
C LEU A 201 21.70 -6.92 -4.34
N ALA A 202 22.37 -6.74 -3.21
CA ALA A 202 23.35 -7.71 -2.71
C ALA A 202 22.75 -9.02 -2.20
N LEU A 203 21.54 -8.94 -1.64
CA LEU A 203 20.83 -10.07 -1.04
C LEU A 203 19.80 -10.69 -1.99
N GLU A 204 19.74 -10.21 -3.25
CA GLU A 204 18.76 -10.63 -4.27
C GLU A 204 17.31 -10.53 -3.76
N ALA A 205 17.05 -9.52 -2.93
CA ALA A 205 15.78 -9.32 -2.27
C ALA A 205 14.91 -8.31 -3.03
N GLU A 206 13.60 -8.59 -3.10
CA GLU A 206 12.61 -7.70 -3.73
C GLU A 206 12.52 -6.33 -3.01
N SER A 207 12.55 -6.35 -1.69
CA SER A 207 12.55 -5.17 -0.84
C SER A 207 13.11 -5.52 0.54
N ILE A 208 13.74 -4.55 1.20
CA ILE A 208 14.26 -4.69 2.55
C ILE A 208 13.71 -3.54 3.39
N LEU A 209 13.33 -3.85 4.62
CA LEU A 209 12.91 -2.84 5.59
C LEU A 209 13.98 -2.71 6.68
N ILE A 210 14.37 -1.47 6.99
CA ILE A 210 15.37 -1.16 8.03
C ILE A 210 14.71 -0.27 9.08
N GLU A 211 14.52 -0.81 10.28
CA GLU A 211 13.88 -0.11 11.39
C GLU A 211 14.67 -0.24 12.70
N ARG A 212 14.48 0.72 13.60
CA ARG A 212 15.06 0.64 14.95
C ARG A 212 14.25 -0.31 15.80
N ILE A 213 14.91 -1.18 16.55
CA ILE A 213 14.23 -2.03 17.51
C ILE A 213 14.02 -1.25 18.81
N PRO A 214 12.76 -1.00 19.25
CA PRO A 214 12.49 -0.26 20.47
C PRO A 214 13.14 -0.92 21.69
N GLY A 215 13.81 -0.12 22.52
CA GLY A 215 14.46 -0.61 23.73
C GLY A 215 15.79 -1.34 23.52
N LYS A 216 16.26 -1.51 22.27
CA LYS A 216 17.59 -2.06 21.95
C LYS A 216 18.43 -1.04 21.19
N SER A 217 19.76 -1.15 21.29
CA SER A 217 20.72 -0.38 20.48
C SER A 217 21.02 -1.06 19.13
N THR A 218 20.04 -1.76 18.58
CA THR A 218 20.15 -2.56 17.35
C THR A 218 19.14 -2.09 16.32
N VAL A 219 19.44 -2.39 15.06
CA VAL A 219 18.60 -2.12 13.90
C VAL A 219 18.10 -3.45 13.37
N GLY A 220 16.80 -3.58 13.16
CA GLY A 220 16.20 -4.73 12.50
C GLY A 220 16.28 -4.52 11.00
N ILE A 221 16.96 -5.44 10.31
CA ILE A 221 16.97 -5.52 8.85
C ILE A 221 16.09 -6.71 8.47
N GLU A 222 14.92 -6.43 7.89
CA GLU A 222 13.96 -7.44 7.48
C GLU A 222 14.19 -7.81 6.02
N VAL A 223 14.56 -9.06 5.78
CA VAL A 223 14.83 -9.60 4.46
C VAL A 223 13.75 -10.63 4.12
N PRO A 224 13.10 -10.55 2.96
CA PRO A 224 12.13 -11.55 2.52
C PRO A 224 12.71 -12.95 2.47
N ASN A 225 11.94 -13.92 2.92
CA ASN A 225 12.35 -15.32 2.82
C ASN A 225 12.28 -15.78 1.35
N PRO A 226 13.21 -16.64 0.89
CA PRO A 226 13.14 -17.25 -0.44
C PRO A 226 11.84 -18.07 -0.64
N GLN A 227 11.41 -18.75 0.42
CA GLN A 227 10.14 -19.46 0.48
C GLN A 227 9.25 -18.77 1.52
N ARG A 228 8.22 -18.05 1.05
CA ARG A 228 7.25 -17.34 1.91
C ARG A 228 6.12 -18.28 2.27
N GLU A 229 5.80 -18.38 3.56
CA GLU A 229 4.63 -19.11 4.04
C GLU A 229 3.34 -18.38 3.65
N THR A 230 2.35 -19.12 3.15
CA THR A 230 1.01 -18.56 2.92
C THR A 230 0.23 -18.58 4.23
N ILE A 231 -0.13 -17.38 4.73
CA ILE A 231 -0.94 -17.24 5.93
C ILE A 231 -2.40 -17.55 5.60
N VAL A 232 -2.88 -18.72 6.01
CA VAL A 232 -4.27 -19.13 5.77
C VAL A 232 -5.21 -18.61 6.86
N LEU A 233 -6.40 -18.18 6.45
CA LEU A 233 -7.41 -17.63 7.36
C LEU A 233 -7.87 -18.67 8.40
N ARG A 234 -7.95 -19.95 8.01
CA ARG A 234 -8.41 -21.02 8.89
C ARG A 234 -7.60 -21.12 10.18
N GLU A 235 -6.28 -21.04 10.06
CA GLU A 235 -5.36 -21.11 11.19
C GLU A 235 -5.64 -20.00 12.21
N ILE A 236 -5.98 -18.80 11.73
CA ILE A 236 -6.29 -17.66 12.60
C ILE A 236 -7.65 -17.87 13.27
N ILE A 237 -8.66 -18.33 12.53
CA ILE A 237 -10.01 -18.54 13.06
C ILE A 237 -10.06 -19.67 14.08
N GLU A 238 -9.26 -20.73 13.89
CA GLU A 238 -9.16 -21.85 14.82
C GLU A 238 -8.29 -21.52 16.06
N SER A 239 -7.60 -20.38 16.08
CA SER A 239 -6.74 -19.99 17.19
C SER A 239 -7.50 -19.54 18.44
N GLU A 240 -6.87 -19.71 19.60
CA GLU A 240 -7.39 -19.18 20.88
C GLU A 240 -7.52 -17.65 20.82
N SER A 241 -6.58 -16.96 20.18
CA SER A 241 -6.61 -15.50 20.01
C SER A 241 -7.90 -15.02 19.36
N PHE A 242 -8.46 -15.77 18.41
CA PHE A 242 -9.71 -15.42 17.73
C PHE A 242 -10.96 -15.92 18.48
N THR A 243 -10.89 -17.11 19.06
CA THR A 243 -12.04 -17.78 19.71
C THR A 243 -12.31 -17.29 21.13
N SER A 244 -11.29 -16.85 21.86
CA SER A 244 -11.38 -16.39 23.26
C SER A 244 -12.14 -15.07 23.44
N PRO A 245 -11.91 -14.01 22.62
CA PRO A 245 -12.70 -12.79 22.70
C PRO A 245 -14.20 -13.06 22.50
N ARG A 246 -15.08 -12.38 23.23
CA ARG A 246 -16.54 -12.54 23.06
C ARG A 246 -17.14 -11.62 21.99
N SER A 247 -16.43 -10.56 21.61
CA SER A 247 -16.93 -9.53 20.71
C SER A 247 -17.28 -10.09 19.33
N PRO A 248 -18.50 -9.87 18.78
CA PRO A 248 -18.88 -10.32 17.44
C PRO A 248 -18.10 -9.58 16.33
N LEU A 249 -17.41 -8.49 16.69
CA LEU A 249 -16.61 -7.65 15.80
C LEU A 249 -15.10 -7.94 15.89
N THR A 250 -14.73 -9.14 16.35
CA THR A 250 -13.33 -9.60 16.32
C THR A 250 -12.98 -10.03 14.90
N VAL A 251 -11.84 -9.57 14.39
CA VAL A 251 -11.38 -9.84 13.02
C VAL A 251 -9.97 -10.37 12.97
N ALA A 252 -9.76 -11.31 12.06
CA ALA A 252 -8.47 -11.88 11.73
C ALA A 252 -7.67 -10.91 10.85
N LEU A 253 -6.51 -10.45 11.32
CA LEU A 253 -5.62 -9.59 10.55
C LEU A 253 -4.53 -10.39 9.84
N GLY A 254 -3.96 -11.41 10.49
CA GLY A 254 -2.86 -12.19 9.93
C GLY A 254 -1.92 -12.76 10.99
N LYS A 255 -0.65 -12.88 10.63
CA LYS A 255 0.46 -13.16 11.56
C LYS A 255 1.39 -11.95 11.60
N GLU A 256 1.98 -11.69 12.76
CA GLU A 256 3.07 -10.73 12.92
C GLU A 256 4.37 -11.29 12.30
N ILE A 257 5.41 -10.46 12.18
CA ILE A 257 6.74 -10.84 11.65
C ILE A 257 7.37 -12.03 12.40
N ASN A 258 7.00 -12.24 13.67
CA ASN A 258 7.46 -13.34 14.51
C ASN A 258 6.57 -14.62 14.40
N GLY A 259 5.57 -14.61 13.53
CA GLY A 259 4.62 -15.71 13.33
C GLY A 259 3.44 -15.73 14.31
N ARG A 260 3.36 -14.82 15.29
CA ARG A 260 2.23 -14.78 16.23
C ARG A 260 0.96 -14.33 15.53
N ILE A 261 -0.13 -15.03 15.81
CA ILE A 261 -1.45 -14.72 15.26
C ILE A 261 -1.93 -13.38 15.80
N ARG A 262 -2.32 -12.49 14.89
CA ARG A 262 -2.86 -11.17 15.20
C ARG A 262 -4.33 -11.09 14.84
N VAL A 263 -5.12 -10.75 15.85
CA VAL A 263 -6.53 -10.37 15.73
C VAL A 263 -6.72 -8.94 16.23
N ALA A 264 -7.83 -8.32 15.83
CA ALA A 264 -8.22 -7.02 16.35
C ALA A 264 -9.73 -6.96 16.55
N GLU A 265 -10.19 -6.01 17.35
CA GLU A 265 -11.61 -5.76 17.58
C GLU A 265 -12.03 -4.45 16.90
N LEU A 266 -12.97 -4.50 15.94
CA LEU A 266 -13.43 -3.27 15.26
C LEU A 266 -14.11 -2.30 16.21
N ALA A 267 -14.76 -2.76 17.27
CA ALA A 267 -15.41 -1.86 18.23
C ALA A 267 -14.40 -0.90 18.90
N SER A 268 -13.15 -1.36 19.09
CA SER A 268 -12.05 -0.52 19.61
C SER A 268 -11.50 0.47 18.56
N MET A 269 -11.75 0.20 17.28
CA MET A 269 -11.34 1.00 16.12
C MET A 269 -12.60 1.39 15.33
N PRO A 270 -13.43 2.32 15.85
CA PRO A 270 -14.80 2.51 15.37
C PRO A 270 -14.91 2.84 13.88
N HIS A 271 -13.82 3.34 13.29
CA HIS A 271 -13.65 3.51 11.86
C HIS A 271 -12.29 3.00 11.41
N LEU A 272 -12.27 2.27 10.30
CA LEU A 272 -11.07 1.70 9.70
C LEU A 272 -10.93 2.19 8.24
N LEU A 273 -9.75 2.70 7.87
CA LEU A 273 -9.39 3.03 6.51
C LEU A 273 -8.44 1.97 5.95
N ILE A 274 -8.83 1.32 4.85
CA ILE A 274 -7.99 0.35 4.14
C ILE A 274 -7.65 0.93 2.76
N ALA A 275 -6.36 1.17 2.51
CA ALA A 275 -5.85 1.67 1.25
C ALA A 275 -4.74 0.74 0.71
N GLY A 276 -4.63 0.63 -0.62
CA GLY A 276 -3.62 -0.19 -1.28
C GLY A 276 -3.77 -0.15 -2.79
N SER A 277 -2.65 -0.34 -3.51
CA SER A 277 -2.64 -0.46 -4.97
C SER A 277 -3.27 -1.78 -5.42
N THR A 278 -3.62 -1.90 -6.71
CA THR A 278 -4.06 -3.18 -7.28
C THR A 278 -2.98 -4.25 -7.07
N GLY A 279 -3.39 -5.44 -6.62
CA GLY A 279 -2.47 -6.54 -6.33
C GLY A 279 -1.85 -6.54 -4.92
N SER A 280 -2.00 -5.46 -4.14
CA SER A 280 -1.47 -5.38 -2.77
C SER A 280 -2.22 -6.23 -1.72
N GLY A 281 -3.32 -6.87 -2.09
CA GLY A 281 -4.12 -7.69 -1.17
C GLY A 281 -5.27 -6.97 -0.46
N LYS A 282 -5.59 -5.71 -0.83
CA LYS A 282 -6.73 -4.96 -0.25
C LYS A 282 -8.05 -5.75 -0.29
N SER A 283 -8.43 -6.29 -1.44
CA SER A 283 -9.71 -7.03 -1.57
C SER A 283 -9.71 -8.34 -0.78
N VAL A 284 -8.56 -9.01 -0.69
CA VAL A 284 -8.39 -10.20 0.16
C VAL A 284 -8.55 -9.86 1.64
N THR A 285 -7.99 -8.71 2.07
CA THR A 285 -8.11 -8.20 3.44
C THR A 285 -9.58 -7.91 3.80
N ILE A 286 -10.32 -7.26 2.89
CA ILE A 286 -11.75 -6.99 3.09
C ILE A 286 -12.54 -8.31 3.23
N ASN A 287 -12.26 -9.30 2.38
CA ASN A 287 -12.91 -10.61 2.49
C ASN A 287 -12.56 -11.32 3.81
N SER A 288 -11.30 -11.25 4.26
CA SER A 288 -10.88 -11.77 5.57
C SER A 288 -11.68 -11.13 6.71
N LEU A 289 -11.88 -9.81 6.64
CA LEU A 289 -12.67 -9.05 7.62
C LEU A 289 -14.12 -9.54 7.68
N LEU A 290 -14.77 -9.65 6.51
CA LEU A 290 -16.15 -10.09 6.38
C LEU A 290 -16.32 -11.54 6.87
N ILE A 291 -15.44 -12.44 6.44
CA ILE A 291 -15.47 -13.84 6.84
C ILE A 291 -15.26 -13.94 8.35
N SER A 292 -14.37 -13.16 8.95
CA SER A 292 -14.18 -13.15 10.40
C SER A 292 -15.48 -12.83 11.15
N ILE A 293 -16.24 -11.84 10.69
CA ILE A 293 -17.55 -11.51 11.27
C ILE A 293 -18.53 -12.68 11.09
N LEU A 294 -18.58 -13.31 9.90
CA LEU A 294 -19.47 -14.45 9.63
C LEU A 294 -19.18 -15.69 10.50
N TYR A 295 -17.93 -15.89 10.93
CA TYR A 295 -17.56 -16.97 11.84
C TYR A 295 -17.87 -16.68 13.31
N LYS A 296 -18.31 -15.46 13.64
CA LYS A 296 -18.42 -14.99 15.03
C LYS A 296 -19.76 -14.35 15.39
N ALA A 297 -20.48 -13.82 14.42
CA ALA A 297 -21.70 -13.07 14.59
C ALA A 297 -22.86 -13.74 13.86
N THR A 298 -24.03 -13.74 14.49
CA THR A 298 -25.28 -14.06 13.81
C THR A 298 -25.83 -12.80 13.11
N PRO A 299 -26.79 -12.95 12.18
CA PRO A 299 -27.44 -11.80 11.56
C PRO A 299 -28.12 -10.86 12.57
N ASP A 300 -28.48 -11.34 13.77
CA ASP A 300 -29.09 -10.50 14.80
C ASP A 300 -28.05 -9.69 15.60
N ASP A 301 -26.79 -10.16 15.64
CA ASP A 301 -25.68 -9.46 16.29
C ASP A 301 -25.10 -8.34 15.42
N VAL A 302 -24.92 -8.59 14.11
CA VAL A 302 -24.26 -7.67 13.19
C VAL A 302 -25.04 -7.55 11.88
N LYS A 303 -25.35 -6.32 11.49
CA LYS A 303 -25.91 -5.99 10.16
C LYS A 303 -24.81 -5.34 9.32
N LEU A 304 -24.69 -5.78 8.07
CA LEU A 304 -23.70 -5.29 7.11
C LEU A 304 -24.39 -4.53 5.98
N ILE A 305 -23.81 -3.42 5.57
CA ILE A 305 -24.16 -2.71 4.34
C ILE A 305 -22.90 -2.71 3.48
N LEU A 306 -22.98 -3.38 2.32
CA LEU A 306 -21.88 -3.48 1.38
C LEU A 306 -22.19 -2.56 0.19
N VAL A 307 -21.23 -1.72 -0.18
CA VAL A 307 -21.32 -0.83 -1.33
C VAL A 307 -20.12 -1.15 -2.22
N ASP A 308 -20.39 -1.73 -3.39
CA ASP A 308 -19.40 -2.02 -4.43
C ASP A 308 -19.80 -1.23 -5.69
N PRO A 309 -19.21 -0.05 -5.93
CA PRO A 309 -19.61 0.86 -7.00
C PRO A 309 -19.22 0.41 -8.41
#